data_AF-A0A0G0G9T9-F1
#
_entry.id   AF-A0A0G0G9T9-F1
#
_cell.length_a   1.000
_cell.length_b   1.000
_cell.length_c   1.000
_cell.angle_alpha   90.00
_cell.angle_beta   90.00
_cell.angle_gamma   90.00
#
_symmetry.space_group_name_H-M   'P 1'
#
loop_
_entity.id
_entity.type
_entity.pdbx_description
1 polymer ?
#
loop_
_entity_poly.entity_id
_entity_poly.type
_entity_poly.pdbx_seq_one_letter_code
_entity_poly.pdbx_strand_id
1 'polypeptide(L)'
;MPIKPILEPNSSSEVPIINSPLSQPYYDPSKAYLCYNADKFIEVYADNVNPDACYNNIEAKMDSYMTSVSILGKSIQIHKKAYSSFKAVSDELSKNSVAKNYKINTIGAYVFRCNVNASTSDRNDTCSEGCVLSAHAFGIAVDINWDENCNGCSNYTMPMEIVDIFEKYGFRWGGRYKSVFGATIDPMHFEYMYDLCKDLNN
;
A
#
# COMPACT_ATOMS: atom_id res chain seq x y z
N MET A 1 16.66 -5.80 -27.89
CA MET A 1 15.25 -6.24 -27.87
C MET A 1 14.39 -4.99 -27.77
N PRO A 2 13.37 -4.80 -28.64
CA PRO A 2 12.46 -3.68 -28.51
C PRO A 2 11.63 -3.85 -27.22
N ILE A 3 11.60 -2.81 -26.39
CA ILE A 3 10.79 -2.74 -25.17
C ILE A 3 9.33 -2.81 -25.61
N LYS A 4 8.64 -3.89 -25.26
CA LYS A 4 7.21 -4.04 -25.48
C LYS A 4 6.51 -2.91 -24.72
N PRO A 5 5.62 -2.10 -25.34
CA PRO A 5 4.88 -1.09 -24.62
C PRO A 5 4.15 -1.74 -23.44
N ILE A 6 4.38 -1.24 -22.24
CA ILE A 6 3.57 -1.62 -21.08
C ILE A 6 2.19 -1.04 -21.38
N LEU A 7 1.27 -1.90 -21.82
CA LEU A 7 -0.12 -1.51 -22.00
C LEU A 7 -0.63 -1.12 -20.61
N GLU A 8 -1.02 0.15 -20.45
CA GLU A 8 -1.69 0.60 -19.23
C GLU A 8 -2.93 -0.29 -19.03
N PRO A 9 -3.13 -0.89 -17.85
CA PRO A 9 -4.34 -1.65 -17.58
C PRO A 9 -5.55 -0.75 -17.83
N ASN A 10 -6.58 -1.27 -18.52
CA ASN A 10 -7.89 -0.62 -18.60
C ASN A 10 -8.45 -0.48 -17.18
N SER A 11 -8.16 0.63 -16.54
CA SER A 11 -8.64 0.94 -15.21
C SER A 11 -9.89 1.80 -15.33
N SER A 12 -11.04 1.18 -15.10
CA SER A 12 -12.35 1.84 -15.11
C SER A 12 -12.66 2.57 -13.81
N SER A 13 -11.73 2.62 -12.85
CA SER A 13 -11.91 3.32 -11.58
C SER A 13 -11.41 4.76 -11.66
N GLU A 14 -12.29 5.70 -11.28
CA GLU A 14 -11.97 7.11 -11.10
C GLU A 14 -10.87 7.28 -10.04
N VAL A 15 -9.85 8.09 -10.34
CA VAL A 15 -8.75 8.38 -9.39
C VAL A 15 -9.30 9.29 -8.28
N PRO A 16 -9.21 8.90 -7.00
CA PRO A 16 -9.63 9.79 -5.92
C PRO A 16 -8.71 11.01 -5.81
N ILE A 17 -9.28 12.19 -5.60
CA ILE A 17 -8.54 13.40 -5.21
C ILE A 17 -9.07 13.84 -3.85
N ILE A 18 -8.26 13.65 -2.81
CA ILE A 18 -8.64 13.87 -1.42
C ILE A 18 -8.05 15.18 -0.92
N ASN A 19 -8.91 16.17 -0.68
CA ASN A 19 -8.50 17.49 -0.19
C ASN A 19 -8.17 17.51 1.32
N SER A 20 -8.77 16.59 2.08
CA SER A 20 -8.55 16.45 3.53
C SER A 20 -8.22 14.99 3.87
N PRO A 21 -6.99 14.51 3.59
CA PRO A 21 -6.66 13.10 3.81
C PRO A 21 -6.81 12.66 5.27
N LEU A 22 -6.39 13.49 6.21
CA LEU A 22 -6.44 13.14 7.64
C LEU A 22 -7.86 13.08 8.22
N SER A 23 -8.88 13.55 7.50
CA SER A 23 -10.28 13.41 7.92
C SER A 23 -10.95 12.17 7.32
N GLN A 24 -10.22 11.36 6.55
CA GLN A 24 -10.79 10.16 5.93
C GLN A 24 -10.93 9.02 6.96
N PRO A 25 -11.88 8.08 6.76
CA PRO A 25 -12.15 7.01 7.71
C PRO A 25 -10.93 6.11 8.00
N TYR A 26 -10.01 5.96 7.04
CA TYR A 26 -8.77 5.21 7.24
C TYR A 26 -7.76 5.90 8.17
N TYR A 27 -7.98 7.15 8.55
CA TYR A 27 -7.24 7.88 9.59
C TYR A 27 -8.02 8.07 10.89
N ASP A 28 -9.27 7.61 10.97
CA ASP A 28 -10.10 7.67 12.18
C ASP A 28 -9.98 6.35 12.95
N PRO A 29 -9.38 6.31 14.15
CA PRO A 29 -9.25 5.07 14.94
C PRO A 29 -10.58 4.38 15.26
N SER A 30 -11.69 5.13 15.28
CA SER A 30 -13.04 4.59 15.51
C SER A 30 -13.68 3.96 14.26
N LYS A 31 -13.08 4.14 13.08
CA LYS A 31 -13.60 3.62 11.80
C LYS A 31 -12.60 2.75 11.05
N ALA A 32 -11.30 3.02 11.14
CA ALA A 32 -10.27 2.39 10.32
C ALA A 32 -10.26 0.86 10.44
N TYR A 33 -10.54 0.30 11.62
CA TYR A 33 -10.59 -1.16 11.83
C TYR A 33 -11.70 -1.84 11.01
N LEU A 34 -12.76 -1.12 10.63
CA LEU A 34 -13.87 -1.65 9.82
C LEU A 34 -13.45 -1.96 8.39
N CYS A 35 -12.44 -1.26 7.87
CA CYS A 35 -11.94 -1.44 6.51
C CYS A 35 -10.50 -1.95 6.43
N TYR A 36 -9.72 -1.85 7.51
CA TYR A 36 -8.35 -2.35 7.58
C TYR A 36 -8.30 -3.73 8.26
N ASN A 37 -8.65 -4.76 7.51
CA ASN A 37 -8.57 -6.15 7.95
C ASN A 37 -8.42 -7.09 6.74
N ALA A 38 -7.93 -8.31 6.98
CA ALA A 38 -7.65 -9.27 5.92
C ALA A 38 -8.90 -9.66 5.12
N ASP A 39 -10.06 -9.79 5.78
CA ASP A 39 -11.32 -10.11 5.10
C ASP A 39 -11.70 -9.04 4.08
N LYS A 40 -11.60 -7.75 4.46
CA LYS A 40 -11.87 -6.65 3.53
C LYS A 40 -10.87 -6.61 2.39
N PHE A 41 -9.61 -6.98 2.62
CA PHE A 41 -8.60 -7.03 1.57
C PHE A 41 -8.91 -8.15 0.58
N ILE A 42 -9.31 -9.32 1.08
CA ILE A 42 -9.72 -10.48 0.26
C ILE A 42 -10.98 -10.13 -0.55
N GLU A 43 -11.98 -9.52 0.09
CA GLU A 43 -13.21 -9.05 -0.57
C GLU A 43 -12.88 -8.13 -1.76
N VAL A 44 -12.07 -7.10 -1.54
CA VAL A 44 -11.82 -6.04 -2.53
C VAL A 44 -10.80 -6.46 -3.58
N TYR A 45 -9.70 -7.13 -3.20
CA TYR A 45 -8.55 -7.37 -4.08
C TYR A 45 -8.42 -8.82 -4.53
N ALA A 46 -8.90 -9.80 -3.77
CA ALA A 46 -8.85 -11.21 -4.15
C ALA A 46 -10.20 -11.77 -4.64
N ASP A 47 -11.15 -10.89 -5.01
CA ASP A 47 -12.52 -11.24 -5.44
C ASP A 47 -13.26 -12.14 -4.46
N ASN A 48 -13.06 -11.91 -3.17
CA ASN A 48 -13.72 -12.63 -2.10
C ASN A 48 -13.50 -14.17 -2.17
N VAL A 49 -12.34 -14.61 -2.66
CA VAL A 49 -11.94 -16.02 -2.63
C VAL A 49 -11.86 -16.48 -1.16
N ASN A 50 -12.50 -17.60 -0.84
CA ASN A 50 -12.42 -18.18 0.51
C ASN A 50 -10.99 -18.65 0.79
N PRO A 51 -10.29 -18.18 1.83
CA PRO A 51 -8.91 -18.55 2.08
C PRO A 51 -8.78 -20.04 2.42
N ASP A 52 -7.78 -20.71 1.84
CA ASP A 52 -7.32 -22.00 2.35
C ASP A 52 -6.41 -21.80 3.58
N ALA A 53 -6.02 -22.91 4.23
CA ALA A 53 -5.24 -22.88 5.46
C ALA A 53 -3.88 -22.16 5.35
N CYS A 54 -3.35 -21.98 4.14
CA CYS A 54 -2.05 -21.36 3.87
C CYS A 54 -2.16 -20.11 2.99
N TYR A 55 -3.38 -19.66 2.69
CA TYR A 55 -3.66 -18.60 1.72
C TYR A 55 -3.14 -18.85 0.29
N ASN A 56 -2.85 -20.10 -0.11
CA ASN A 56 -2.27 -20.39 -1.43
C ASN A 56 -3.20 -19.94 -2.57
N ASN A 57 -4.51 -20.14 -2.40
CA ASN A 57 -5.50 -19.69 -3.35
C ASN A 57 -5.64 -18.16 -3.44
N ILE A 58 -5.36 -17.43 -2.34
CA ILE A 58 -5.25 -15.98 -2.35
C ILE A 58 -3.99 -15.56 -3.09
N GLU A 59 -2.83 -16.16 -2.79
CA GLU A 59 -1.55 -15.88 -3.47
C GLU A 59 -1.67 -16.03 -4.99
N ALA A 60 -2.18 -17.18 -5.44
CA ALA A 60 -2.40 -17.45 -6.87
C ALA A 60 -3.33 -16.43 -7.53
N LYS A 61 -4.35 -15.95 -6.80
CA LYS A 61 -5.26 -14.90 -7.28
C LYS A 61 -4.51 -13.56 -7.40
N MET A 62 -3.74 -13.20 -6.38
CA MET A 62 -2.96 -11.96 -6.34
C MET A 62 -1.93 -11.91 -7.47
N ASP A 63 -1.20 -13.00 -7.70
CA ASP A 63 -0.23 -13.14 -8.80
C ASP A 63 -0.87 -12.83 -10.17
N SER A 64 -2.10 -13.30 -10.39
CA SER A 64 -2.85 -13.05 -11.63
C SER A 64 -3.26 -11.58 -11.83
N TYR A 65 -3.26 -10.80 -10.75
CA TYR A 65 -3.72 -9.41 -10.70
C TYR A 65 -2.61 -8.38 -10.55
N MET A 66 -1.35 -8.81 -10.55
CA MET A 66 -0.23 -7.89 -10.54
C MET A 66 -0.06 -7.18 -11.89
N THR A 67 0.39 -5.94 -11.81
CA THR A 67 0.84 -5.09 -12.92
C THR A 67 2.00 -4.23 -12.45
N SER A 68 2.71 -3.57 -13.36
CA SER A 68 3.86 -2.72 -13.03
C SER A 68 3.52 -1.24 -13.12
N VAL A 69 4.06 -0.44 -12.20
CA VAL A 69 4.06 1.02 -12.25
C VAL A 69 5.46 1.52 -11.88
N SER A 70 5.84 2.71 -12.35
CA SER A 70 7.08 3.38 -11.92
C SER A 70 6.75 4.30 -10.76
N ILE A 71 7.46 4.20 -9.63
CA ILE A 71 7.40 5.17 -8.53
C ILE A 71 8.82 5.66 -8.29
N LEU A 72 9.01 6.98 -8.33
CA LEU A 72 10.32 7.63 -8.11
C LEU A 72 11.43 7.02 -9.00
N GLY A 73 11.07 6.69 -10.25
CA GLY A 73 11.99 6.11 -11.24
C GLY A 73 12.29 4.62 -11.08
N LYS A 74 11.58 3.91 -10.19
CA LYS A 74 11.75 2.47 -9.95
C LYS A 74 10.46 1.72 -10.30
N SER A 75 10.60 0.63 -11.04
CA SER A 75 9.45 -0.23 -11.35
C SER A 75 9.11 -1.12 -10.16
N ILE A 76 7.84 -1.12 -9.77
CA ILE A 76 7.29 -1.94 -8.68
C ILE A 76 6.06 -2.72 -9.18
N GLN A 77 5.80 -3.87 -8.56
CA GLN A 77 4.59 -4.68 -8.80
C GLN A 77 3.48 -4.24 -7.84
N ILE A 78 2.30 -3.96 -8.39
CA ILE A 78 1.10 -3.53 -7.67
C ILE A 78 -0.14 -4.22 -8.22
N HIS A 79 -1.25 -4.14 -7.49
CA HIS A 79 -2.53 -4.64 -7.93
C HIS A 79 -3.14 -3.79 -9.05
N LYS A 80 -3.75 -4.44 -10.06
CA LYS A 80 -4.46 -3.76 -11.17
C LYS A 80 -5.53 -2.76 -10.71
N LYS A 81 -6.32 -3.11 -9.68
CA LYS A 81 -7.36 -2.20 -9.12
C LYS A 81 -6.78 -0.91 -8.51
N ALA A 82 -5.56 -0.95 -7.97
CA ALA A 82 -4.90 0.22 -7.39
C ALA A 82 -4.08 1.02 -8.41
N TYR A 83 -3.98 0.54 -9.67
CA TYR A 83 -3.09 1.10 -10.68
C TYR A 83 -3.31 2.59 -10.91
N SER A 84 -4.56 3.03 -11.06
CA SER A 84 -4.87 4.44 -11.31
C SER A 84 -4.31 5.36 -10.22
N SER A 85 -4.47 4.99 -8.94
CA SER A 85 -4.00 5.80 -7.82
C SER A 85 -2.48 5.82 -7.74
N PHE A 86 -1.81 4.68 -7.90
CA PHE A 86 -0.34 4.63 -7.99
C PHE A 86 0.19 5.42 -9.20
N LYS A 87 -0.48 5.35 -10.35
CA LYS A 87 -0.11 6.10 -11.55
C LYS A 87 -0.25 7.60 -11.34
N ALA A 88 -1.31 8.04 -10.65
CA ALA A 88 -1.50 9.44 -10.30
C ALA A 88 -0.40 9.95 -9.35
N VAL A 89 -0.05 9.15 -8.33
CA VAL A 89 1.10 9.41 -7.46
C VAL A 89 2.40 9.51 -8.28
N SER A 90 2.69 8.54 -9.14
CA SER A 90 3.84 8.55 -10.04
C SER A 90 3.92 9.85 -10.85
N ASP A 91 2.81 10.23 -11.49
CA ASP A 91 2.75 11.39 -12.37
C ASP A 91 2.98 12.69 -11.61
N GLU A 92 2.46 12.83 -10.39
CA GLU A 92 2.67 14.03 -9.57
C GLU A 92 4.09 14.08 -8.97
N LEU A 93 4.61 12.96 -8.46
CA LEU A 93 6.00 12.86 -8.00
C LEU A 93 6.99 13.21 -9.12
N SER A 94 6.70 12.80 -10.36
CA SER A 94 7.52 13.12 -11.54
C SER A 94 7.58 14.62 -11.88
N LYS A 95 6.72 15.44 -11.28
CA LYS A 95 6.67 16.90 -11.47
C LYS A 95 7.21 17.65 -10.25
N ASN A 96 7.17 17.03 -9.07
CA ASN A 96 7.61 17.63 -7.81
C ASN A 96 9.16 17.66 -7.70
N SER A 97 9.73 18.81 -7.35
CA SER A 97 11.18 19.01 -7.25
C SER A 97 11.82 18.30 -6.05
N VAL A 98 11.13 18.22 -4.92
CA VAL A 98 11.59 17.50 -3.72
C VAL A 98 11.66 16.00 -4.03
N ALA A 99 10.60 15.46 -4.61
CA ALA A 99 10.54 14.05 -5.01
C ALA A 99 11.63 13.67 -6.02
N LYS A 100 11.92 14.53 -7.00
CA LYS A 100 13.00 14.31 -7.99
C LYS A 100 14.39 14.24 -7.37
N ASN A 101 14.62 14.98 -6.29
CA ASN A 101 15.91 15.05 -5.61
C ASN A 101 16.02 14.03 -4.47
N TYR A 102 14.93 13.36 -4.10
CA TYR A 102 14.94 12.32 -3.08
C TYR A 102 15.57 11.04 -3.63
N LYS A 103 16.76 10.70 -3.11
CA LYS A 103 17.52 9.53 -3.57
C LYS A 103 16.84 8.24 -3.14
N ILE A 104 16.55 7.36 -4.10
CA ILE A 104 15.95 6.05 -3.84
C ILE A 104 17.03 4.97 -3.79
N ASN A 105 17.33 4.50 -2.58
CA ASN A 105 18.23 3.38 -2.33
C ASN A 105 17.46 2.06 -2.38
N THR A 106 16.30 2.00 -1.73
CA THR A 106 15.47 0.80 -1.67
C THR A 106 14.00 1.12 -1.89
N ILE A 107 13.27 0.21 -2.53
CA ILE A 107 11.83 0.33 -2.76
C ILE A 107 11.25 -1.06 -3.00
N GLY A 108 10.06 -1.33 -2.45
CA GLY A 108 9.41 -2.63 -2.57
C GLY A 108 7.91 -2.50 -2.39
N ALA A 109 7.14 -3.31 -3.11
CA ALA A 109 5.68 -3.29 -3.08
C ALA A 109 5.15 -4.70 -2.87
N TYR A 110 4.61 -5.35 -3.90
CA TYR A 110 4.06 -6.70 -3.75
C TYR A 110 5.09 -7.72 -3.23
N VAL A 111 4.77 -8.31 -2.07
CA VAL A 111 5.43 -9.47 -1.48
C VAL A 111 4.36 -10.22 -0.69
N PHE A 112 4.09 -11.48 -1.05
CA PHE A 112 3.10 -12.29 -0.35
C PHE A 112 3.67 -12.77 1.00
N ARG A 113 3.22 -12.15 2.09
CA ARG A 113 3.73 -12.40 3.45
C ARG A 113 2.76 -11.97 4.54
N CYS A 114 2.94 -12.53 5.73
CA CYS A 114 2.27 -12.06 6.94
C CYS A 114 2.83 -10.68 7.39
N ASN A 115 1.99 -9.92 8.08
CA ASN A 115 2.30 -8.61 8.62
C ASN A 115 3.18 -8.75 9.87
N VAL A 116 4.35 -8.11 9.85
CA VAL A 116 5.36 -8.20 10.91
C VAL A 116 4.94 -7.59 12.26
N ASN A 117 3.96 -6.69 12.25
CA ASN A 117 3.48 -6.00 13.46
C ASN A 117 2.14 -6.56 13.98
N ALA A 118 1.43 -7.34 13.17
CA ALA A 118 0.11 -7.87 13.51
C ALA A 118 0.06 -9.39 13.64
N SER A 119 1.05 -10.11 13.10
CA SER A 119 1.09 -11.58 13.15
C SER A 119 1.86 -12.05 14.39
N THR A 120 1.49 -13.22 14.91
CA THR A 120 2.23 -13.93 15.96
C THR A 120 3.13 -15.03 15.40
N SER A 121 3.10 -15.26 14.09
CA SER A 121 3.91 -16.22 13.34
C SER A 121 5.11 -15.59 12.62
N ASP A 122 5.98 -16.43 12.06
CA ASP A 122 7.00 -15.96 11.12
C ASP A 122 6.35 -15.30 9.90
N ARG A 123 6.94 -14.22 9.39
CA ARG A 123 6.36 -13.46 8.27
C ARG A 123 6.17 -14.29 6.99
N ASN A 124 6.93 -15.37 6.82
CA ASN A 124 6.84 -16.26 5.67
C ASN A 124 6.01 -17.53 5.96
N ASP A 125 5.53 -17.71 7.19
CA ASP A 125 4.69 -18.85 7.56
C ASP A 125 3.20 -18.49 7.42
N THR A 126 2.73 -18.45 6.17
CA THR A 126 1.34 -18.14 5.81
C THR A 126 0.36 -19.25 6.19
N CYS A 127 0.85 -20.43 6.56
CA CYS A 127 0.05 -21.55 7.04
C CYS A 127 -0.28 -21.47 8.54
N SER A 128 0.35 -20.56 9.27
CA SER A 128 0.14 -20.42 10.70
C SER A 128 -1.18 -19.74 11.01
N GLU A 129 -1.90 -20.24 12.01
CA GLU A 129 -3.11 -19.59 12.56
C GLU A 129 -2.84 -18.16 13.07
N GLY A 130 -1.58 -17.84 13.39
CA GLY A 130 -1.14 -16.51 13.81
C GLY A 130 -0.84 -15.53 12.67
N CYS A 131 -0.97 -15.95 11.40
CA CYS A 131 -0.67 -15.09 10.25
C CYS A 131 -1.80 -14.10 9.98
N VAL A 132 -1.45 -12.82 9.95
CA VAL A 132 -2.33 -11.75 9.42
C VAL A 132 -1.70 -11.25 8.12
N LEU A 133 -2.36 -11.44 6.97
CA LEU A 133 -1.80 -11.00 5.69
C LEU A 133 -1.52 -9.49 5.67
N SER A 134 -0.35 -9.12 5.14
CA SER A 134 0.07 -7.71 5.00
C SER A 134 -0.62 -7.02 3.82
N ALA A 135 -0.74 -5.70 3.85
CA ALA A 135 -1.10 -4.89 2.67
C ALA A 135 -0.13 -5.14 1.47
N HIS A 136 1.13 -5.50 1.74
CA HIS A 136 2.07 -5.94 0.69
C HIS A 136 1.61 -7.22 -0.02
N ALA A 137 0.94 -8.14 0.68
CA ALA A 137 0.42 -9.38 0.10
C ALA A 137 -0.72 -9.12 -0.90
N PHE A 138 -1.31 -7.92 -0.87
CA PHE A 138 -2.35 -7.51 -1.80
C PHE A 138 -1.86 -6.58 -2.91
N GLY A 139 -0.57 -6.22 -2.93
CA GLY A 139 -0.01 -5.31 -3.95
C GLY A 139 -0.56 -3.89 -3.85
N ILE A 140 -0.99 -3.47 -2.65
CA ILE A 140 -1.57 -2.15 -2.39
C ILE A 140 -0.68 -1.29 -1.49
N ALA A 141 0.51 -1.77 -1.15
CA ALA A 141 1.47 -1.05 -0.34
C ALA A 141 2.81 -0.88 -1.05
N VAL A 142 3.56 0.13 -0.64
CA VAL A 142 4.94 0.38 -1.06
C VAL A 142 5.77 0.87 0.14
N ASP A 143 6.93 0.27 0.32
CA ASP A 143 7.96 0.70 1.26
C ASP A 143 9.06 1.43 0.48
N ILE A 144 9.47 2.62 0.94
CA ILE A 144 10.48 3.46 0.30
C ILE A 144 11.63 3.74 1.28
N ASN A 145 12.86 3.46 0.84
CA ASN A 145 14.11 3.65 1.58
C ASN A 145 14.07 3.01 2.97
N TRP A 146 13.72 1.72 3.07
CA TRP A 146 13.58 1.00 4.35
C TRP A 146 14.85 0.99 5.22
N ASP A 147 16.03 1.24 4.63
CA ASP A 147 17.28 1.37 5.39
C ASP A 147 17.38 2.69 6.16
N GLU A 148 16.68 3.74 5.71
CA GLU A 148 16.66 5.08 6.32
C GLU A 148 15.33 5.39 7.03
N ASN A 149 14.24 4.78 6.57
CA ASN A 149 12.87 4.98 7.04
C ASN A 149 12.31 3.72 7.73
N CYS A 150 13.18 2.96 8.39
CA CYS A 150 12.87 1.64 8.95
C CYS A 150 11.63 1.60 9.87
N ASN A 151 10.97 0.44 9.91
CA ASN A 151 9.88 0.19 10.83
C ASN A 151 10.33 0.43 12.28
N GLY A 152 9.54 1.22 13.03
CA GLY A 152 9.83 1.58 14.41
C GLY A 152 10.84 2.71 14.60
N CYS A 153 11.46 3.22 13.53
CA CYS A 153 12.48 4.26 13.62
C CYS A 153 11.87 5.64 13.88
N SER A 154 12.37 6.31 14.92
CA SER A 154 11.94 7.68 15.28
C SER A 154 12.57 8.76 14.41
N ASN A 155 13.73 8.47 13.81
CA ASN A 155 14.39 9.31 12.84
C ASN A 155 14.19 8.70 11.45
N TYR A 156 13.72 9.50 10.50
CA TYR A 156 13.46 9.11 9.12
C TYR A 156 13.69 10.31 8.19
N THR A 157 13.89 10.05 6.91
CA THR A 157 14.21 11.05 5.88
C THR A 157 13.08 11.30 4.89
N MET A 158 11.95 10.58 5.02
CA MET A 158 10.78 10.72 4.14
C MET A 158 10.29 12.17 4.06
N PRO A 159 10.36 12.85 2.89
CA PRO A 159 9.87 14.20 2.73
C PRO A 159 8.34 14.27 2.83
N MET A 160 7.82 15.27 3.52
CA MET A 160 6.37 15.45 3.67
C MET A 160 5.68 15.73 2.33
N GLU A 161 6.35 16.34 1.36
CA GLU A 161 5.80 16.55 0.03
C GLU A 161 5.52 15.22 -0.70
N ILE A 162 6.32 14.17 -0.45
CA ILE A 162 6.03 12.84 -0.97
C ILE A 162 4.81 12.27 -0.23
N VAL A 163 4.75 12.41 1.09
CA VAL A 163 3.62 11.97 1.91
C VAL A 163 2.31 12.60 1.44
N ASP A 164 2.28 13.92 1.28
CA ASP A 164 1.10 14.67 0.89
C ASP A 164 0.60 14.24 -0.50
N ILE A 165 1.50 13.93 -1.44
CA ILE A 165 1.12 13.42 -2.77
C ILE A 165 0.48 12.03 -2.67
N PHE A 166 1.05 11.11 -1.88
CA PHE A 166 0.43 9.81 -1.65
C PHE A 166 -0.97 9.96 -1.01
N GLU A 167 -1.07 10.76 0.05
CA GLU A 167 -2.31 10.98 0.79
C GLU A 167 -3.42 11.62 -0.05
N LYS A 168 -3.07 12.56 -0.94
CA LYS A 168 -3.99 13.16 -1.92
C LYS A 168 -4.66 12.11 -2.80
N TYR A 169 -3.98 11.00 -3.10
CA TYR A 169 -4.49 9.92 -3.95
C TYR A 169 -4.99 8.71 -3.16
N GLY A 170 -5.38 8.92 -1.91
CA GLY A 170 -6.10 7.91 -1.12
C GLY A 170 -5.21 6.91 -0.40
N PHE A 171 -3.91 7.19 -0.27
CA PHE A 171 -3.00 6.40 0.54
C PHE A 171 -2.98 6.87 1.99
N ARG A 172 -2.66 5.94 2.88
CA ARG A 172 -2.27 6.19 4.26
C ARG A 172 -0.77 6.00 4.41
N TRP A 173 -0.14 6.82 5.24
CA TRP A 173 1.29 6.76 5.53
C TRP A 173 1.56 6.24 6.95
N GLY A 174 2.44 5.25 7.06
CA GLY A 174 2.79 4.60 8.31
C GLY A 174 3.54 5.49 9.31
N GLY A 175 4.14 6.59 8.85
CA GLY A 175 4.72 7.61 9.73
C GLY A 175 3.71 8.26 10.68
N ARG A 176 2.40 8.16 10.38
CA ARG A 176 1.33 8.67 11.25
C ARG A 176 0.80 7.65 12.26
N TYR A 177 1.20 6.38 12.18
CA TYR A 177 0.60 5.32 12.99
C TYR A 177 0.72 5.56 14.50
N LYS A 178 1.86 6.11 14.93
CA LYS A 178 2.09 6.36 16.36
C LYS A 178 1.16 7.44 16.91
N SER A 179 0.97 8.54 16.18
CA SER A 179 0.15 9.66 16.64
C SER A 179 -1.35 9.40 16.47
N VAL A 180 -1.74 8.61 15.47
CA VAL A 180 -3.15 8.32 15.16
C VAL A 180 -3.66 7.11 15.93
N PHE A 181 -2.93 5.99 15.91
CA PHE A 181 -3.39 4.69 16.44
C PHE A 181 -2.64 4.24 17.70
N GLY A 182 -1.64 4.98 18.14
CA GLY A 182 -0.75 4.55 19.23
C GLY A 182 0.19 3.39 18.86
N ALA A 183 0.19 2.96 17.60
CA ALA A 183 0.91 1.80 17.09
C ALA A 183 2.38 2.09 16.76
N THR A 184 3.11 1.06 16.32
CA THR A 184 4.50 1.20 15.83
C THR A 184 4.52 2.13 14.62
N ILE A 185 5.39 3.15 14.66
CA ILE A 185 5.60 4.06 13.52
C ILE A 185 6.23 3.29 12.36
N ASP A 186 5.81 3.58 11.13
CA ASP A 186 6.37 2.94 9.93
C ASP A 186 6.63 3.95 8.80
N PRO A 187 7.71 4.75 8.86
CA PRO A 187 7.92 5.88 7.96
C PRO A 187 8.20 5.50 6.50
N MET A 188 8.64 4.27 6.23
CA MET A 188 8.83 3.77 4.85
C MET A 188 7.52 3.44 4.16
N HIS A 189 6.46 3.14 4.92
CA HIS A 189 5.29 2.43 4.45
C HIS A 189 4.16 3.35 3.98
N PHE A 190 3.67 3.10 2.78
CA PHE A 190 2.44 3.67 2.24
C PHE A 190 1.50 2.56 1.80
N GLU A 191 0.22 2.70 2.08
CA GLU A 191 -0.80 1.71 1.69
C GLU A 191 -2.04 2.40 1.14
N TYR A 192 -2.57 1.89 0.04
CA TYR A 192 -3.74 2.44 -0.62
C TYR A 192 -5.02 2.00 0.10
N MET A 193 -5.74 2.98 0.65
CA MET A 193 -6.84 2.76 1.59
C MET A 193 -8.21 3.17 1.04
N TYR A 194 -8.26 4.01 0.00
CA TYR A 194 -9.51 4.60 -0.45
C TYR A 194 -10.57 3.56 -0.83
N ASP A 195 -10.24 2.58 -1.67
CA ASP A 195 -11.21 1.56 -2.09
C ASP A 195 -11.66 0.62 -0.96
N LEU A 196 -10.90 0.53 0.13
CA LEU A 196 -11.26 -0.25 1.31
C LEU A 196 -12.28 0.47 2.19
N CYS A 197 -12.18 1.80 2.29
CA CYS A 197 -12.86 2.59 3.33
C CYS A 197 -13.84 3.64 2.79
N LYS A 198 -13.96 3.83 1.47
CA LYS A 198 -14.78 4.90 0.86
C LYS A 198 -16.25 4.88 1.30
N ASP A 199 -16.78 3.71 1.63
CA ASP A 199 -18.18 3.53 2.04
C ASP A 199 -18.45 3.90 3.51
N LEU A 200 -17.39 4.17 4.29
CA LEU A 200 -17.46 4.57 5.71
C LEU A 200 -17.55 6.10 5.91
N ASN A 201 -17.63 6.85 4.82
CA ASN A 201 -17.80 8.31 4.82
C ASN A 201 -19.23 8.77 5.15
N ASN A 202 -20.15 7.82 5.37
CA ASN A 202 -21.55 8.06 5.73
C ASN A 202 -21.77 8.16 7.24
#